data_AF-A0A7L0R1H6-F1
#
_entry.id   AF-A0A7L0R1H6-F1
#
_cell.length_a   1.000
_cell.length_b   1.000
_cell.length_c   1.000
_cell.angle_alpha   90.00
_cell.angle_beta   90.00
_cell.angle_gamma   90.00
#
_symmetry.space_group_name_H-M   'P 1'
#
loop_
_entity.id
_entity.type
_entity.pdbx_description
1 polymer ?
#
loop_
_entity_poly.entity_id
_entity_poly.type
_entity_poly.pdbx_seq_one_letter_code
_entity_poly.pdbx_strand_id
1 'polypeptide(L)'
;SLQCYTCKELTPVQECLKIENCTETETICKTTIYSLEDVYPHTGVSTVTKMCSSVCEPSDVDGIGMTHPVTCCFSDLCNVDDAASLG
;
A
#
# COMPACT_ATOMS: atom_id res chain seq x y z
N SER A 1 8.12 -16.81 7.83
CA SER A 1 7.69 -15.44 8.17
C SER A 1 7.80 -14.63 6.90
N LEU A 2 6.74 -13.91 6.55
CA LEU A 2 6.67 -13.04 5.37
C LEU A 2 7.38 -11.72 5.68
N GLN A 3 8.08 -11.12 4.72
CA GLN A 3 8.64 -9.77 4.82
C GLN A 3 7.82 -8.80 3.98
N CYS A 4 7.40 -7.67 4.55
CA CYS A 4 6.65 -6.65 3.84
C CYS A 4 7.26 -5.27 4.07
N TYR A 5 7.00 -4.34 3.15
CA TYR A 5 7.18 -2.93 3.43
C TYR A 5 6.07 -2.45 4.38
N THR A 6 6.41 -1.63 5.37
CA THR A 6 5.46 -1.10 6.35
C THR A 6 5.65 0.40 6.59
N CYS A 7 4.55 1.13 6.76
CA CYS A 7 4.55 2.49 7.28
C CYS A 7 3.29 2.69 8.12
N LYS A 8 3.48 3.16 9.36
CA LYS A 8 2.41 3.30 10.35
C LYS A 8 1.55 4.55 10.15
N GLU A 9 2.05 5.49 9.37
CA GLU A 9 1.41 6.78 9.10
C GLU A 9 1.27 6.98 7.58
N LEU A 10 0.39 7.89 7.16
CA LEU A 10 0.23 8.30 5.77
C LEU A 10 1.57 8.85 5.25
N THR A 11 2.29 7.99 4.56
CA THR A 11 3.66 8.25 4.13
C THR A 11 3.65 8.39 2.62
N PRO A 12 4.42 9.33 2.04
CA PRO A 12 4.65 9.35 0.60
C PRO A 12 5.05 7.96 0.11
N VAL A 13 4.48 7.53 -1.02
CA VAL A 13 4.75 6.20 -1.60
C VAL A 13 6.25 5.88 -1.72
N GLN A 14 7.04 6.89 -2.08
CA GLN A 14 8.50 6.82 -2.25
C GLN A 14 9.26 6.65 -0.94
N GLU A 15 8.66 7.06 0.19
CA GLU A 15 9.28 7.02 1.52
C GLU A 15 8.84 5.78 2.34
N CYS A 16 7.73 5.13 1.96
CA CYS A 16 7.21 3.93 2.63
C CYS A 16 7.96 2.65 2.22
N LEU A 17 9.28 2.62 2.48
CA LEU A 17 10.19 1.52 2.12
C LEU A 17 10.79 0.82 3.34
N LYS A 18 10.22 0.99 4.52
CA LYS A 18 10.70 0.30 5.74
C LYS A 18 10.32 -1.17 5.68
N ILE A 19 11.31 -2.06 5.73
CA ILE A 19 11.10 -3.50 5.76
C ILE A 19 10.78 -3.96 7.19
N GLU A 20 9.75 -4.79 7.34
CA GLU A 20 9.37 -5.42 8.62
C GLU A 20 9.08 -6.90 8.40
N ASN A 21 9.52 -7.74 9.35
CA ASN A 21 9.18 -9.16 9.36
C ASN A 21 7.80 -9.33 9.98
N CYS A 22 6.86 -9.87 9.22
CA CYS A 22 5.51 -10.13 9.68
C CYS A 22 5.46 -11.24 10.73
N THR A 23 4.45 -11.19 11.59
CA THR A 23 4.19 -12.23 12.58
C THR A 23 3.81 -13.56 11.91
N GLU A 24 3.88 -14.69 12.63
CA GLU A 24 3.47 -16.00 12.08
C GLU A 24 2.00 -16.02 11.63
N THR A 25 1.15 -15.18 12.21
CA THR A 25 -0.26 -15.07 11.84
C THR A 25 -0.49 -14.20 10.61
N GLU A 26 0.44 -13.31 10.28
CA GLU A 26 0.32 -12.37 9.16
C GLU A 26 1.05 -12.91 7.93
N THR A 27 0.27 -13.39 6.97
CA THR A 27 0.76 -14.03 5.75
C THR A 27 0.45 -13.19 4.50
N ILE A 28 0.05 -11.94 4.67
CA ILE A 28 -0.36 -11.03 3.60
C ILE A 28 0.30 -9.66 3.80
N CYS A 29 0.88 -9.10 2.75
CA CYS A 29 1.21 -7.69 2.69
C CYS A 29 -0.01 -6.92 2.18
N LYS A 30 -0.49 -5.96 2.98
CA LYS A 30 -1.60 -5.07 2.65
C LYS A 30 -1.06 -3.67 2.37
N THR A 31 -1.53 -3.08 1.27
CA THR A 31 -1.26 -1.69 0.90
C THR A 31 -2.58 -0.97 0.71
N THR A 32 -2.72 0.20 1.32
CA THR A 32 -3.83 1.12 1.06
C THR A 32 -3.26 2.38 0.46
N ILE A 33 -3.70 2.76 -0.72
CA ILE A 33 -3.29 4.00 -1.36
C ILE A 33 -4.31 5.08 -1.01
N TYR A 34 -3.84 6.26 -0.65
CA TYR A 34 -4.66 7.43 -0.40
C TYR A 34 -4.36 8.42 -1.51
N SER A 35 -5.23 8.40 -2.52
CA SER A 35 -5.28 9.43 -3.54
C SER A 35 -5.77 10.71 -2.85
N LEU A 36 -4.95 11.76 -2.86
CA LEU A 36 -5.44 13.08 -2.47
C LEU A 36 -6.40 13.54 -3.56
N GLU A 37 -7.70 13.48 -3.28
CA GLU A 37 -8.72 14.07 -4.15
C GLU A 37 -8.42 15.56 -4.38
N ASP A 38 -8.45 15.94 -5.66
CA ASP A 38 -8.41 17.28 -6.27
C ASP A 38 -8.52 18.51 -5.34
N VAL A 39 -7.44 18.87 -4.63
CA VAL A 39 -7.26 20.24 -4.14
C VAL A 39 -5.96 20.81 -4.69
N TYR A 40 -6.11 21.75 -5.61
CA TYR A 40 -5.02 22.50 -6.23
C TYR A 40 -4.10 23.13 -5.16
N PRO A 41 -2.76 23.09 -5.31
CA PRO A 41 -1.99 22.60 -6.45
C PRO A 41 -1.67 21.09 -6.36
N HIS A 42 -1.78 20.40 -7.50
CA HIS A 42 -1.55 18.96 -7.61
C HIS A 42 -0.07 18.58 -7.44
N THR A 43 0.36 18.38 -6.21
CA THR A 43 1.58 17.61 -5.94
C THR A 43 1.18 16.14 -6.01
N GLY A 44 1.40 15.49 -7.16
CA GLY A 44 0.99 14.10 -7.45
C GLY A 44 1.68 13.01 -6.62
N VAL A 45 1.83 13.23 -5.32
CA VAL A 45 2.40 12.28 -4.37
C VAL A 45 1.24 11.63 -3.63
N SER A 46 0.81 10.47 -4.11
CA SER A 46 -0.12 9.63 -3.36
C SER A 46 0.55 9.20 -2.05
N THR A 47 -0.19 9.31 -0.95
CA THR A 47 0.25 8.76 0.33
C THR A 47 -0.22 7.32 0.43
N VAL A 48 0.52 6.47 1.11
CA VAL A 48 0.19 5.06 1.26
C VAL A 48 0.32 4.65 2.71
N THR A 49 -0.41 3.61 3.09
CA THR A 49 -0.12 2.83 4.30
C THR A 49 0.14 1.40 3.89
N LYS A 50 1.26 0.85 4.35
CA LYS A 50 1.64 -0.53 4.12
C LYS A 50 1.75 -1.25 5.45
N MET A 51 1.26 -2.48 5.53
CA MET A 51 1.32 -3.27 6.75
C MET A 51 1.25 -4.77 6.46
N CYS A 52 1.78 -5.55 7.39
CA CYS A 52 1.48 -6.97 7.49
C CYS A 52 0.03 -7.17 7.92
N SER A 53 -0.63 -8.19 7.40
CA SER A 53 -1.98 -8.55 7.81
C SER A 53 -2.24 -10.05 7.62
N SER A 54 -3.19 -10.58 8.39
CA SER A 54 -3.75 -11.91 8.20
C SER A 54 -5.01 -11.89 7.33
N VAL A 55 -5.63 -10.71 7.17
CA VAL A 55 -6.86 -10.50 6.43
C VAL A 55 -6.71 -9.28 5.55
N CYS A 56 -6.98 -9.43 4.26
CA CYS A 56 -6.93 -8.33 3.31
C CYS A 56 -8.15 -8.38 2.41
N GLU A 57 -9.03 -7.38 2.55
CA GLU A 57 -10.17 -7.18 1.68
C GLU A 57 -9.77 -6.18 0.60
N PRO A 58 -9.53 -6.63 -0.65
CA PRO A 58 -9.24 -5.73 -1.75
C PRO A 58 -10.48 -4.90 -2.05
N SER A 59 -10.25 -3.64 -2.42
CA SER A 59 -11.34 -2.74 -2.77
C SER A 59 -11.90 -3.13 -4.15
N ASP A 60 -13.23 -3.30 -4.26
CA ASP A 60 -13.94 -3.56 -5.51
C ASP A 60 -13.59 -2.57 -6.63
N VAL A 61 -12.98 -3.10 -7.69
CA VAL A 61 -12.47 -2.36 -8.86
C VAL A 61 -13.55 -1.65 -9.70
N ASP A 62 -14.85 -1.91 -9.45
CA ASP A 62 -15.99 -1.30 -10.14
C ASP A 62 -16.56 -0.05 -9.43
N GLY A 63 -15.99 0.35 -8.29
CA GLY A 63 -16.38 1.54 -7.55
C GLY A 63 -15.85 2.83 -8.18
N ILE A 64 -16.62 3.44 -9.08
CA ILE A 64 -16.36 4.79 -9.59
C ILE A 64 -16.15 5.75 -8.40
N GLY A 65 -14.97 6.38 -8.32
CA GLY A 65 -14.62 7.29 -7.22
C GLY A 65 -13.94 6.62 -6.02
N MET A 66 -13.21 5.51 -6.22
CA MET A 66 -12.48 4.86 -5.13
C MET A 66 -11.39 5.75 -4.56
N THR A 67 -11.67 6.33 -3.40
CA THR A 67 -10.76 7.22 -2.68
C THR A 67 -9.53 6.49 -2.14
N HIS A 68 -9.67 5.19 -1.84
CA HIS A 68 -8.65 4.43 -1.16
C HIS A 68 -8.54 2.96 -1.62
N PRO A 69 -7.91 2.65 -2.77
CA PRO A 69 -7.78 1.28 -3.22
C PRO A 69 -6.83 0.47 -2.30
N VAL A 70 -7.29 -0.72 -1.92
CA VAL A 70 -6.53 -1.70 -1.13
C VAL A 70 -6.00 -2.81 -2.03
N THR A 71 -4.70 -3.08 -1.94
CA THR A 71 -4.00 -4.16 -2.64
C THR A 71 -3.41 -5.17 -1.67
N CYS A 72 -3.52 -6.45 -2.00
CA CYS A 72 -3.13 -7.58 -1.16
C CYS A 72 -2.16 -8.49 -1.93
N CYS A 73 -1.06 -8.91 -1.31
CA CYS A 73 -0.13 -9.87 -1.90
C CYS A 73 0.53 -10.76 -0.83
N PHE A 74 1.11 -11.90 -1.23
CA PHE A 74 1.50 -12.99 -0.31
C PHE A 74 2.97 -13.41 -0.43
N SER A 75 3.81 -12.58 -1.03
CA SER A 75 5.23 -12.88 -1.27
C SER A 75 6.14 -11.84 -0.63
N ASP A 76 7.37 -12.22 -0.30
CA ASP A 76 8.28 -11.30 0.36
C ASP A 76 8.51 -10.03 -0.48
N LEU A 77 8.31 -8.87 0.14
CA LEU A 77 8.45 -7.54 -0.45
C LEU A 77 7.58 -7.30 -1.70
N CYS A 78 6.48 -8.06 -1.84
CA CYS A 78 5.57 -7.94 -2.98
C CYS A 78 4.80 -6.62 -3.03
N ASN A 79 4.68 -5.93 -1.90
CA ASN A 79 3.97 -4.66 -1.80
C ASN A 79 4.85 -3.46 -2.13
N VAL A 80 5.84 -3.64 -3.01
CA VAL A 80 6.56 -2.55 -3.67
C VAL A 80 5.62 -1.89 -4.67
N ASP A 81 5.58 -0.57 -4.70
CA ASP A 81 4.68 0.13 -5.61
C ASP A 81 5.13 -0.07 -7.06
N ASP A 82 4.25 -0.67 -7.88
CA ASP A 82 4.43 -0.84 -9.34
C ASP A 82 4.56 0.52 -10.08
N ALA A 83 4.30 1.63 -9.39
CA ALA A 83 4.62 2.97 -9.86
C ALA A 83 6.13 3.24 -9.99
N ALA A 84 6.99 2.42 -9.38
CA ALA A 84 8.45 2.48 -9.57
C ALA A 84 8.93 1.67 -10.81
N SER A 85 8.06 0.90 -11.47
CA SER A 85 8.40 0.08 -12.66
C SER A 85 7.99 0.70 -14.01
N LEU A 86 7.42 1.91 -14.03
CA LEU A 86 7.20 2.69 -15.26
C LEU A 86 8.26 3.78 -15.39
N GLY A 87 9.47 3.37 -15.79
CA GLY A 87 10.57 4.27 -16.18
C GLY A 87 11.93 3.59 -16.25
#